data_AF-A0A352KCW2-F1
#
_entry.id   AF-A0A352KCW2-F1
#
_cell.length_a   1.000
_cell.length_b   1.000
_cell.length_c   1.000
_cell.angle_alpha   90.00
_cell.angle_beta   90.00
_cell.angle_gamma   90.00
#
_symmetry.space_group_name_H-M   'P 1'
#
loop_
_entity.id
_entity.type
_entity.pdbx_description
1 polymer ?
#
loop_
_entity_poly.entity_id
_entity_poly.type
_entity_poly.pdbx_seq_one_letter_code
_entity_poly.pdbx_strand_id
1 'polypeptide(L)'
;MKLAIPCERHTDETRVAASPETVKKLVGLGLDVVVETGAGAGASIADADFEAAGASIAPDAVAAVTDADIVFCVQRPTADAVAAMKRGANLIGMLAPFRDQDVLQDYAERGL
;
A
#
# COMPACT_ATOMS: atom_id res chain seq x y z
N MET A 1 -4.42 -14.39 -1.13
CA MET A 1 -3.46 -13.44 -1.73
C MET A 1 -3.60 -12.14 -0.96
N LYS A 2 -2.50 -11.64 -0.39
CA LYS A 2 -2.48 -10.51 0.53
C LYS A 2 -2.25 -9.20 -0.22
N LEU A 3 -3.08 -8.20 0.04
CA LEU A 3 -2.99 -6.87 -0.55
C LEU A 3 -2.75 -5.84 0.55
N ALA A 4 -1.70 -5.04 0.43
CA ALA A 4 -1.35 -4.00 1.38
C ALA A 4 -1.65 -2.60 0.85
N ILE A 5 -2.14 -1.73 1.73
CA ILE A 5 -2.38 -0.30 1.49
C ILE A 5 -1.61 0.48 2.58
N PRO A 6 -0.33 0.80 2.36
CA PRO A 6 0.43 1.66 3.26
C PRO A 6 -0.05 3.11 3.23
N CYS A 7 0.33 3.88 4.24
CA CYS A 7 0.07 5.31 4.37
C CYS A 7 1.01 6.11 3.44
N GLU A 8 0.45 7.10 2.74
CA GLU A 8 1.22 8.00 1.88
C GLU A 8 2.14 8.91 2.71
N ARG A 9 3.39 9.09 2.26
CA ARG A 9 4.40 9.91 2.94
C ARG A 9 4.85 11.13 2.15
N HIS A 10 4.35 11.31 0.93
CA HIS A 10 4.72 12.47 0.12
C HIS A 10 4.07 13.73 0.67
N THR A 11 4.82 14.83 0.65
CA THR A 11 4.29 16.14 1.04
C THR A 11 3.03 16.45 0.22
N ASP A 12 1.99 16.93 0.89
CA ASP A 12 0.68 17.28 0.33
C ASP A 12 -0.12 16.12 -0.29
N GLU A 13 0.35 14.87 -0.19
CA GLU A 13 -0.41 13.70 -0.58
C GLU A 13 -1.36 13.28 0.54
N THR A 14 -2.64 13.63 0.39
CA THR A 14 -3.69 13.34 1.38
C THR A 14 -4.56 12.16 0.99
N ARG A 15 -4.36 11.57 -0.19
CA ARG A 15 -5.17 10.44 -0.66
C ARG A 15 -4.71 9.13 -0.02
N VAL A 16 -5.55 8.11 -0.17
CA VAL A 16 -5.26 6.71 0.15
C VAL A 16 -5.60 5.85 -1.07
N ALA A 17 -4.85 4.78 -1.29
CA ALA A 17 -4.94 4.00 -2.54
C ALA A 17 -6.22 3.18 -2.69
N ALA A 18 -7.01 3.01 -1.62
CA ALA A 18 -8.32 2.39 -1.67
C ALA A 18 -9.29 3.01 -0.65
N SER A 19 -10.57 3.06 -1.00
CA SER A 19 -11.65 3.40 -0.08
C SER A 19 -12.19 2.14 0.62
N PRO A 20 -12.93 2.26 1.74
CA PRO A 20 -13.63 1.15 2.37
C PRO A 20 -14.53 0.36 1.42
N GLU A 21 -15.17 1.04 0.45
CA GLU A 21 -15.97 0.38 -0.58
C GLU A 21 -15.13 -0.55 -1.47
N THR A 22 -13.96 -0.08 -1.92
CA THR A 22 -13.02 -0.88 -2.72
C THR A 22 -12.46 -2.03 -1.89
N VAL A 23 -12.07 -1.78 -0.63
CA VAL A 23 -11.61 -2.82 0.31
C VAL A 23 -12.65 -3.92 0.45
N LYS A 24 -13.92 -3.57 0.70
CA LYS A 24 -15.01 -4.53 0.83
C LYS A 24 -15.17 -5.42 -0.41
N LYS A 25 -15.00 -4.84 -1.61
CA LYS A 25 -15.05 -5.60 -2.88
C LYS A 25 -13.85 -6.54 -3.01
N LEU A 26 -12.64 -6.08 -2.69
CA LEU A 26 -11.41 -6.88 -2.75
C LEU A 26 -11.47 -8.07 -1.77
N VAL A 27 -11.93 -7.82 -0.53
CA VAL A 27 -12.20 -8.86 0.46
C VAL A 27 -13.25 -9.85 -0.07
N GLY A 28 -14.33 -9.35 -0.67
CA GLY A 28 -15.36 -10.19 -1.30
C GLY A 28 -14.86 -11.06 -2.47
N LEU A 29 -13.76 -10.68 -3.11
CA LEU A 29 -13.06 -11.48 -4.13
C LEU A 29 -12.06 -12.49 -3.53
N GLY A 30 -11.91 -12.53 -2.21
CA GLY A 30 -11.02 -13.46 -1.49
C GLY A 30 -9.61 -12.93 -1.25
N LEU A 31 -9.38 -11.61 -1.37
CA LEU A 31 -8.11 -11.00 -0.97
C LEU A 31 -8.08 -10.78 0.54
N ASP A 32 -6.92 -11.02 1.14
CA ASP A 32 -6.63 -10.61 2.52
C ASP A 32 -6.08 -9.17 2.46
N VAL A 33 -6.88 -8.20 2.87
CA VAL A 33 -6.52 -6.78 2.76
C VAL A 33 -5.96 -6.29 4.09
N VAL A 34 -4.77 -5.68 4.05
CA VAL A 34 -4.15 -5.00 5.19
C VAL A 34 -3.95 -3.52 4.88
N VAL A 35 -4.33 -2.66 5.82
CA VAL A 35 -4.18 -1.20 5.71
C VAL A 35 -3.25 -0.74 6.83
N GLU A 36 -2.30 0.14 6.53
CA GLU A 36 -1.49 0.76 7.58
C GLU A 36 -2.34 1.71 8.44
N THR A 37 -2.11 1.70 9.74
CA THR A 37 -2.71 2.63 10.71
C THR A 37 -2.63 4.07 10.20
N GLY A 38 -3.77 4.77 10.14
CA GLY A 38 -3.84 6.15 9.71
C GLY A 38 -3.67 6.38 8.21
N ALA A 39 -3.58 5.34 7.37
CA ALA A 39 -3.44 5.51 5.92
C ALA A 39 -4.58 6.33 5.28
N GLY A 40 -5.80 6.21 5.82
CA GLY A 40 -6.97 6.97 5.37
C GLY A 40 -7.13 8.35 6.01
N ALA A 41 -6.32 8.71 7.00
CA ALA A 41 -6.59 9.89 7.83
C ALA A 41 -6.59 11.19 7.01
N GLY A 42 -5.65 11.34 6.07
CA GLY A 42 -5.61 12.49 5.15
C GLY A 42 -6.84 12.59 4.24
N ALA A 43 -7.47 11.44 3.95
CA ALA A 43 -8.67 11.34 3.12
C ALA A 43 -9.97 11.38 3.94
N SER A 44 -9.90 11.69 5.25
CA SER A 44 -11.04 11.66 6.18
C SER A 44 -11.70 10.28 6.30
N ILE A 45 -10.91 9.22 6.26
CA ILE A 45 -11.36 7.83 6.44
C ILE A 45 -10.67 7.26 7.69
N ALA A 46 -11.45 6.81 8.67
CA ALA A 46 -10.90 6.26 9.90
C ALA A 46 -10.47 4.81 9.71
N ASP A 47 -9.51 4.34 10.50
CA ASP A 47 -9.07 2.93 10.48
C ASP A 47 -10.24 1.96 10.73
N ALA A 48 -11.17 2.34 11.62
CA ALA A 48 -12.39 1.58 11.89
C ALA A 48 -13.29 1.38 10.66
N ASP A 49 -13.25 2.30 9.69
CA ASP A 49 -14.02 2.15 8.44
C ASP A 49 -13.41 1.06 7.55
N PHE A 50 -12.08 0.90 7.55
CA PHE A 50 -11.40 -0.18 6.86
C PHE A 50 -11.59 -1.53 7.56
N GLU A 51 -11.54 -1.56 8.90
CA GLU A 51 -11.86 -2.75 9.69
C GLU A 51 -13.30 -3.22 9.44
N ALA A 52 -14.26 -2.29 9.44
CA ALA A 52 -15.66 -2.58 9.12
C ALA A 52 -15.85 -3.09 7.67
N ALA A 53 -14.95 -2.72 6.76
CA ALA A 53 -14.92 -3.24 5.39
C ALA A 53 -14.24 -4.62 5.27
N GLY A 54 -13.64 -5.13 6.35
CA GLY A 54 -13.01 -6.45 6.42
C GLY A 54 -11.49 -6.45 6.23
N ALA A 55 -10.83 -5.29 6.24
CA ALA A 55 -9.37 -5.23 6.28
C ALA A 55 -8.84 -5.45 7.70
N SER A 56 -7.59 -5.91 7.78
CA SER A 56 -6.78 -5.84 8.99
C SER A 56 -5.99 -4.53 9.03
N ILE A 57 -5.64 -4.05 10.22
CA ILE A 57 -4.82 -2.84 10.41
C ILE A 57 -3.42 -3.24 10.85
N ALA A 58 -2.41 -2.76 10.13
CA ALA A 58 -1.00 -2.92 10.48
C ALA A 58 -0.48 -1.68 11.21
N PRO A 59 0.44 -1.83 12.17
CA PRO A 59 0.95 -0.69 12.97
C PRO A 59 1.80 0.29 12.17
N ASP A 60 2.44 -0.16 11.08
CA ASP A 60 3.33 0.64 10.26
C ASP A 60 3.44 0.08 8.83
N ALA A 61 4.10 0.86 7.95
CA ALA A 61 4.28 0.54 6.53
C ALA A 61 5.01 -0.80 6.31
N VAL A 62 6.03 -1.09 7.13
CA VAL A 62 6.83 -2.31 7.00
C VAL A 62 5.96 -3.52 7.31
N ALA A 63 5.26 -3.51 8.45
CA ALA A 63 4.35 -4.56 8.85
C ALA A 63 3.21 -4.79 7.84
N ALA A 64 2.74 -3.72 7.19
CA ALA A 64 1.73 -3.83 6.14
C ALA A 64 2.25 -4.61 4.91
N VAL A 65 3.47 -4.32 4.45
CA VAL A 65 3.97 -4.81 3.14
C VAL A 65 4.78 -6.10 3.20
N THR A 66 5.34 -6.50 4.35
CA THR A 66 6.27 -7.64 4.45
C THR A 66 5.78 -8.93 3.81
N ASP A 67 4.50 -9.29 4.00
CA ASP A 67 3.91 -10.52 3.46
C ASP A 67 2.97 -10.28 2.26
N ALA A 68 2.95 -9.07 1.72
CA ALA A 68 1.99 -8.69 0.69
C ALA A 68 2.33 -9.29 -0.69
N ASP A 69 1.35 -9.86 -1.38
CA ASP A 69 1.40 -10.22 -2.81
C ASP A 69 1.24 -8.99 -3.71
N ILE A 70 0.47 -8.02 -3.24
CA ILE A 70 0.12 -6.81 -3.98
C ILE A 70 0.26 -5.64 -3.01
N VAL A 71 0.86 -4.54 -3.48
CA VAL A 71 0.89 -3.27 -2.74
C VAL A 71 0.23 -2.21 -3.60
N PHE A 72 -0.82 -1.59 -3.07
CA PHE A 72 -1.48 -0.44 -3.67
C PHE A 72 -0.97 0.84 -3.01
N CYS A 73 -0.50 1.77 -3.83
CA CYS A 73 -0.10 3.10 -3.38
C CYS A 73 -0.56 4.16 -4.39
N VAL A 74 -0.71 5.38 -3.91
CA VAL A 74 -0.97 6.55 -4.76
C VAL A 74 0.35 7.00 -5.35
N GLN A 75 1.32 7.39 -4.52
CA GLN A 75 2.67 7.73 -4.93
C GLN A 75 3.65 6.61 -4.59
N ARG A 76 4.91 6.75 -5.00
CA ARG A 76 5.96 5.79 -4.63
C ARG A 76 6.03 5.60 -3.09
N PRO A 77 6.11 4.35 -2.60
CA PRO A 77 6.32 4.10 -1.17
C PRO A 77 7.71 4.58 -0.71
N THR A 78 7.94 4.55 0.59
CA THR A 78 9.26 4.84 1.16
C THR A 78 10.25 3.72 0.83
N ALA A 79 11.55 4.04 0.83
CA ALA A 79 12.60 3.07 0.62
C ALA A 79 12.51 1.90 1.63
N ASP A 80 12.16 2.17 2.89
CA ASP A 80 12.01 1.12 3.92
C ASP A 80 10.83 0.18 3.63
N ALA A 81 9.71 0.72 3.13
CA ALA A 81 8.56 -0.11 2.75
C ALA A 81 8.91 -0.97 1.54
N VAL A 82 9.53 -0.38 0.50
CA VAL A 82 10.07 -1.12 -0.65
C VAL A 82 11.07 -2.17 -0.19
N ALA A 83 11.87 -1.84 0.84
CA ALA A 83 12.87 -2.70 1.40
C ALA A 83 12.31 -4.00 2.00
N ALA A 84 11.12 -3.88 2.60
CA ALA A 84 10.41 -4.94 3.27
C ALA A 84 9.52 -5.78 2.33
N MET A 85 9.19 -5.29 1.12
CA MET A 85 8.38 -6.04 0.17
C MET A 85 9.08 -7.34 -0.27
N LYS A 86 8.27 -8.39 -0.45
CA LYS A 86 8.78 -9.64 -1.02
C LYS A 86 9.12 -9.48 -2.50
N ARG A 87 10.11 -10.26 -2.95
CA ARG A 87 10.40 -10.43 -4.37
C ARG A 87 9.18 -11.01 -5.09
N GLY A 88 8.83 -10.42 -6.24
CA GLY A 88 7.68 -10.82 -7.05
C GLY A 88 6.33 -10.27 -6.56
N ALA A 89 6.30 -9.38 -5.57
CA ALA A 89 5.09 -8.62 -5.26
C ALA A 89 4.77 -7.64 -6.38
N ASN A 90 3.47 -7.43 -6.64
CA ASN A 90 3.02 -6.41 -7.58
C ASN A 90 2.92 -5.06 -6.88
N LEU A 91 3.77 -4.09 -7.23
CA LEU A 91 3.66 -2.71 -6.78
C LEU A 91 2.85 -1.87 -7.78
N ILE A 92 1.69 -1.37 -7.37
CA ILE A 92 0.75 -0.66 -8.26
C ILE A 92 0.49 0.75 -7.73
N GLY A 93 0.91 1.76 -8.49
CA GLY A 93 0.75 3.18 -8.16
C GLY A 93 1.40 4.13 -9.18
N MET A 94 1.45 5.43 -8.88
CA MET A 94 2.14 6.42 -9.72
C MET A 94 3.65 6.41 -9.41
N LEU A 95 4.39 5.52 -10.08
CA LEU A 95 5.81 5.27 -9.78
C LEU A 95 6.80 6.23 -10.45
N ALA A 96 6.35 7.05 -11.39
CA ALA A 96 7.17 8.05 -12.11
C ALA A 96 8.53 7.51 -12.65
N PRO A 97 8.55 6.41 -13.42
CA PRO A 97 9.79 5.68 -13.77
C PRO A 97 10.82 6.50 -14.56
N PHE A 98 10.38 7.54 -15.28
CA PHE A 98 11.28 8.40 -16.08
C PHE A 98 11.91 9.55 -15.29
N ARG A 99 11.39 9.85 -14.09
CA ARG A 99 11.88 10.96 -13.27
C ARG A 99 12.91 10.48 -12.25
N ASP A 100 12.77 9.25 -11.77
CA ASP A 100 13.48 8.73 -10.61
C ASP A 100 14.15 7.39 -10.97
N GLN A 101 15.18 7.44 -11.81
CA GLN A 101 15.84 6.26 -12.36
C GLN A 101 16.46 5.35 -11.29
N ASP A 102 17.02 5.92 -10.23
CA ASP A 102 17.61 5.15 -9.12
C ASP A 102 16.55 4.31 -8.39
N VAL A 103 15.34 4.86 -8.23
CA VAL A 103 14.21 4.17 -7.59
C VAL A 103 13.69 3.04 -8.47
N LEU A 104 13.63 3.26 -9.78
CA LEU A 104 13.25 2.21 -10.74
C LEU A 104 14.26 1.06 -10.73
N GLN A 105 15.55 1.36 -10.62
CA GLN A 105 16.61 0.36 -10.53
C GLN A 105 16.47 -0.50 -9.26
N ASP A 106 16.16 0.12 -8.11
CA ASP A 106 15.90 -0.61 -6.86
C ASP A 106 14.70 -1.57 -7.01
N TYR A 107 13.61 -1.14 -7.65
CA TYR A 107 12.47 -2.02 -7.92
C TYR A 107 12.87 -3.21 -8.78
N ALA A 108 13.63 -2.98 -9.85
CA ALA A 108 14.09 -4.04 -10.75
C ALA A 108 15.00 -5.06 -10.04
N GLU A 109 15.95 -4.59 -9.21
CA GLU A 109 16.84 -5.45 -8.42
C GLU A 109 16.07 -6.31 -7.42
N ARG A 110 15.01 -5.74 -6.84
CA ARG A 110 14.10 -6.42 -5.92
C ARG A 110 13.11 -7.35 -6.61
N GLY A 111 12.95 -7.24 -7.92
CA GLY A 111 12.00 -8.01 -8.70
C GLY A 111 10.55 -7.65 -8.35
N LEU A 112 10.30 -6.35 -8.19
CA LEU A 112 8.97 -5.75 -8.07
C LEU A 112 8.44 -5.32 -9.45
#